data_AF-A0A139RNV0-F1
#
_entry.id   AF-A0A139RNV0-F1
#
_cell.length_a   1.000
_cell.length_b   1.000
_cell.length_c   1.000
_cell.angle_alpha   90.00
_cell.angle_beta   90.00
_cell.angle_gamma   90.00
#
_symmetry.space_group_name_H-M   'P 1'
#
loop_
_entity.id
_entity.type
_entity.pdbx_description
1 polymer ?
#
loop_
_entity_poly.entity_id
_entity_poly.type
_entity_poly.pdbx_seq_one_letter_code
_entity_poly.pdbx_strand_id
1 'polypeptide(L)'
;MGQYDQTSKLIDSNANRGLVIADTNSLVTKGYYDYYMETEEQGDLSGETFDNLFVSILAKEKWDLILFVQPVGSYVNDGFRDMTMAEDHIRYSFSQHLDQMRERYLTTIPLVYLEEDYLGNYEAAKVAIDAIYQAD
;
A
#
# COMPACT_ATOMS: atom_id res chain seq x y z
N MET A 1 -10.99 -7.49 5.83
CA MET A 1 -10.35 -7.25 4.52
C MET A 1 -9.13 -8.14 4.45
N GLY A 2 -8.91 -8.81 3.32
CA GLY A 2 -7.94 -9.90 3.20
C GLY A 2 -6.50 -9.53 3.60
N GLN A 3 -6.05 -8.31 3.31
CA GLN A 3 -4.67 -7.90 3.57
C GLN A 3 -4.33 -7.73 5.05
N TYR A 4 -5.26 -7.16 5.84
CA TYR A 4 -5.12 -7.10 7.30
C TYR A 4 -5.03 -8.51 7.90
N ASP A 5 -5.89 -9.43 7.46
CA ASP A 5 -5.92 -10.80 7.96
C ASP A 5 -4.67 -11.59 7.55
N GLN A 6 -4.12 -11.35 6.35
CA GLN A 6 -2.87 -11.95 5.89
C GLN A 6 -1.67 -11.44 6.70
N THR A 7 -1.60 -10.13 6.93
CA THR A 7 -0.52 -9.51 7.73
C THR A 7 -0.57 -9.99 9.18
N SER A 8 -1.75 -10.02 9.81
CA SER A 8 -1.90 -10.51 11.19
C SER A 8 -1.40 -11.95 11.33
N LYS A 9 -1.73 -12.83 10.38
CA LYS A 9 -1.23 -14.22 10.39
C LYS A 9 0.29 -14.31 10.24
N LEU A 10 0.91 -13.42 9.48
CA LEU A 10 2.37 -13.37 9.33
C LEU A 10 3.03 -12.93 10.64
N ILE A 11 2.50 -11.89 11.29
CA ILE A 11 2.97 -11.39 12.59
C ILE A 11 2.91 -12.49 13.65
N ASP A 12 1.79 -13.22 13.73
CA ASP A 12 1.56 -14.27 14.71
C ASP A 12 2.24 -15.62 14.36
N SER A 13 2.92 -15.70 13.21
CA SER A 13 3.54 -16.95 12.76
C SER A 13 4.85 -17.25 13.49
N ASN A 14 5.14 -18.53 13.71
CA ASN A 14 6.44 -19.00 14.24
C ASN A 14 7.62 -18.69 13.30
N ALA A 15 7.37 -18.20 12.08
CA ALA A 15 8.38 -17.78 11.14
C ALA A 15 8.83 -16.32 11.35
N ASN A 16 8.06 -15.54 12.13
CA ASN A 16 8.41 -14.17 12.46
C ASN A 16 9.68 -14.13 13.33
N ARG A 17 10.69 -13.40 12.86
CA ARG A 17 11.98 -13.21 13.55
C ARG A 17 12.16 -11.79 14.10
N GLY A 18 11.07 -11.04 14.23
CA GLY A 18 11.07 -9.64 14.67
C GLY A 18 10.92 -8.62 13.55
N LEU A 19 10.74 -9.05 12.29
CA LEU A 19 10.44 -8.22 11.13
C LEU A 19 9.33 -8.88 10.30
N VAL A 20 8.31 -8.11 9.92
CA VAL A 20 7.31 -8.51 8.93
C VAL A 20 7.29 -7.47 7.82
N ILE A 21 7.46 -7.93 6.59
CA ILE A 21 7.24 -7.14 5.38
C ILE A 21 5.89 -7.59 4.81
N ALA A 22 5.00 -6.63 4.56
CA ALA A 22 3.64 -6.87 4.07
C ALA A 22 3.40 -6.23 2.70
N ASP A 23 2.68 -6.95 1.85
CA ASP A 23 2.28 -6.53 0.50
C ASP A 23 0.79 -6.85 0.30
N THR A 24 -0.15 -5.91 0.36
CA THR A 24 -0.11 -4.47 0.67
C THR A 24 -0.81 -4.21 2.02
N ASN A 25 -1.33 -3.00 2.28
CA ASN A 25 -2.20 -2.69 3.42
C ASN A 25 -3.66 -2.36 3.01
N SER A 26 -4.51 -2.03 3.98
CA SER A 26 -5.91 -1.66 3.72
C SER A 26 -6.08 -0.36 2.95
N LEU A 27 -5.15 0.60 3.05
CA LEU A 27 -5.16 1.84 2.27
C LEU A 27 -5.06 1.57 0.76
N VAL A 28 -4.20 0.64 0.34
CA VAL A 28 -4.11 0.24 -1.07
C VAL A 28 -5.41 -0.45 -1.53
N THR A 29 -6.04 -1.24 -0.65
CA THR A 29 -7.34 -1.86 -0.96
C THR A 29 -8.43 -0.80 -1.18
N LYS A 30 -8.46 0.25 -0.36
CA LYS A 30 -9.34 1.41 -0.55
C LYS A 30 -9.04 2.14 -1.86
N GLY A 31 -7.77 2.33 -2.20
CA GLY A 31 -7.39 2.93 -3.48
C GLY A 31 -7.92 2.17 -4.68
N TYR A 32 -7.80 0.83 -4.70
CA TYR A 32 -8.40 0.01 -5.75
C TYR A 32 -9.93 0.08 -5.74
N TYR A 33 -10.57 0.08 -4.56
CA TYR A 33 -12.01 0.25 -4.46
C TYR A 33 -12.46 1.56 -5.11
N ASP A 34 -11.81 2.67 -4.79
CA ASP A 34 -12.13 3.98 -5.36
C ASP A 34 -11.96 3.96 -6.88
N TYR A 35 -10.83 3.44 -7.36
CA TYR A 35 -10.55 3.39 -8.79
C TYR A 35 -11.61 2.61 -9.60
N TYR A 36 -12.01 1.43 -9.12
CA TYR A 36 -12.97 0.60 -9.85
C TYR A 36 -14.42 1.03 -9.62
N MET A 37 -14.76 1.49 -8.41
CA MET A 37 -16.14 1.73 -8.01
C MET A 37 -16.61 3.18 -8.22
N GLU A 38 -15.72 4.17 -8.33
CA GLU A 38 -16.12 5.53 -8.73
C GLU A 38 -16.75 5.58 -10.14
N THR A 39 -16.55 4.54 -10.95
CA THR A 39 -17.15 4.42 -12.28
C THR A 39 -18.53 3.73 -12.30
N GLU A 40 -18.93 3.09 -11.20
CA GLU A 40 -20.22 2.43 -11.07
C GLU A 40 -21.17 3.29 -10.22
N GLU A 41 -22.40 3.53 -10.68
CA GLU A 41 -23.45 4.22 -9.90
C GLU A 41 -23.90 3.34 -8.70
N GLN A 42 -23.02 3.10 -7.73
CA GLN A 42 -23.36 2.42 -6.49
C GLN A 42 -23.92 3.45 -5.50
N GLY A 43 -25.17 3.24 -5.09
CA GLY A 43 -25.88 4.16 -4.21
C GLY A 43 -25.11 4.47 -2.91
N ASP A 44 -25.24 5.72 -2.48
CA ASP A 44 -24.57 6.43 -1.36
C ASP A 44 -24.26 5.58 -0.11
N LEU A 45 -25.17 4.68 0.27
CA LEU A 45 -25.07 3.86 1.49
C LEU A 45 -23.97 2.78 1.44
N SER A 46 -23.63 2.30 0.25
CA SER A 46 -22.60 1.26 0.06
C SER A 46 -21.19 1.82 0.24
N GLY A 47 -20.93 3.03 -0.28
CA GLY A 47 -19.69 3.76 -0.11
C GLY A 47 -19.42 4.12 1.34
N GLU A 48 -20.41 4.71 2.04
CA GLU A 48 -20.26 5.07 3.46
C GLU A 48 -19.98 3.86 4.35
N THR A 49 -20.63 2.72 4.07
CA THR A 49 -20.38 1.47 4.82
C THR A 49 -18.95 0.98 4.61
N PHE A 50 -18.45 1.02 3.37
CA PHE A 50 -17.10 0.62 3.04
C PHE A 50 -16.06 1.55 3.69
N ASP A 51 -16.28 2.85 3.67
CA ASP A 51 -15.39 3.85 4.26
C ASP A 51 -15.25 3.67 5.77
N ASN A 52 -16.37 3.43 6.46
CA ASN A 52 -16.36 3.14 7.90
C ASN A 52 -15.59 1.84 8.22
N LEU A 53 -15.74 0.82 7.38
CA LEU A 53 -14.97 -0.43 7.52
C LEU A 53 -13.47 -0.20 7.27
N PHE A 54 -13.13 0.57 6.24
CA PHE A 54 -11.76 0.96 5.93
C PHE A 54 -11.10 1.68 7.10
N VAL A 55 -11.70 2.74 7.63
CA VAL A 55 -11.16 3.50 8.78
C VAL A 55 -10.97 2.59 9.99
N SER A 56 -11.93 1.70 10.25
CA SER A 56 -11.87 0.76 11.38
C SER A 56 -10.74 -0.27 11.27
N ILE A 57 -10.38 -0.67 10.05
CA ILE A 57 -9.29 -1.61 9.79
C ILE A 57 -7.96 -0.87 9.86
N LEU A 58 -7.85 0.28 9.20
CA LEU A 58 -6.64 1.09 9.16
C LEU A 58 -6.19 1.49 10.56
N ALA A 59 -7.12 1.84 11.46
CA ALA A 59 -6.82 2.18 12.85
C ALA A 59 -6.23 1.02 13.67
N LYS A 60 -6.37 -0.22 13.21
CA LYS A 60 -5.78 -1.41 13.88
C LYS A 60 -4.41 -1.78 13.32
N GLU A 61 -4.06 -1.26 12.15
CA GLU A 61 -2.75 -1.48 11.57
C GLU A 61 -1.70 -0.66 12.33
N LYS A 62 -0.55 -1.29 12.59
CA LYS A 62 0.60 -0.64 13.23
C LYS A 62 1.78 -0.84 12.31
N TRP A 63 2.21 0.25 11.67
CA TRP A 63 3.31 0.25 10.72
C TRP A 63 4.45 1.11 11.26
N ASP A 64 5.66 0.59 11.24
CA ASP A 64 6.86 1.31 11.66
C ASP A 64 7.56 2.04 10.48
N LEU A 65 7.27 1.62 9.25
CA LEU A 65 7.83 2.18 8.02
C LEU A 65 6.89 1.91 6.84
N ILE A 66 6.73 2.89 5.95
CA ILE A 66 6.09 2.75 4.64
C ILE A 66 7.16 2.90 3.55
N LEU A 67 7.25 1.88 2.71
CA LEU A 67 8.01 1.91 1.47
C LEU A 67 7.03 2.16 0.31
N PHE A 68 7.07 3.34 -0.29
CA PHE A 68 6.16 3.74 -1.35
C PHE A 68 6.85 3.67 -2.71
N VAL A 69 6.48 2.70 -3.53
CA VAL A 69 7.06 2.52 -4.87
C VAL A 69 6.41 3.47 -5.87
N GLN A 70 7.21 4.34 -6.47
CA GLN A 70 6.76 5.28 -7.49
C GLN A 70 6.65 4.59 -8.86
N PRO A 71 5.74 5.03 -9.75
CA PRO A 71 5.44 4.34 -11.00
C PRO A 71 6.47 4.64 -12.11
N VAL A 72 7.77 4.61 -11.80
CA VAL A 72 8.87 4.97 -12.71
C VAL A 72 9.27 3.85 -13.69
N GLY A 73 9.00 2.59 -13.34
CA GLY A 73 9.33 1.42 -14.17
C GLY A 73 8.30 1.12 -15.26
N SER A 74 8.58 0.16 -16.14
CA SER A 74 7.62 -0.30 -17.15
C SER A 74 6.59 -1.28 -16.57
N TYR A 75 5.33 -1.12 -16.95
CA TYR A 75 4.30 -2.11 -16.65
C TYR A 75 4.51 -3.34 -17.55
N VAL A 76 4.77 -4.50 -16.95
CA VAL A 76 5.03 -5.75 -17.68
C VAL A 76 3.76 -6.59 -17.66
N ASN A 77 3.42 -7.26 -18.76
CA ASN A 77 2.32 -8.22 -18.76
C ASN A 77 2.86 -9.59 -18.33
N ASP A 78 2.48 -10.05 -17.14
CA ASP A 78 2.82 -11.37 -16.61
C ASP A 78 1.64 -12.36 -16.62
N GLY A 79 0.50 -11.98 -17.21
CA GLY A 79 -0.72 -12.79 -17.25
C GLY A 79 -1.56 -12.77 -15.96
N PHE A 80 -1.12 -12.07 -14.92
CA PHE A 80 -1.87 -11.90 -13.66
C PHE A 80 -2.30 -10.46 -13.41
N ARG A 81 -1.52 -9.50 -13.91
CA ARG A 81 -1.76 -8.07 -13.75
C ARG A 81 -2.94 -7.56 -14.58
N ASP A 82 -3.70 -6.64 -14.00
CA ASP A 82 -4.75 -5.92 -14.70
C ASP A 82 -4.16 -4.92 -15.70
N MET A 83 -4.18 -5.31 -16.97
CA MET A 83 -3.65 -4.50 -18.06
C MET A 83 -4.43 -3.20 -18.29
N THR A 84 -5.63 -3.02 -17.71
CA THR A 84 -6.33 -1.73 -17.77
C THR A 84 -5.61 -0.64 -16.99
N MET A 85 -4.73 -1.01 -16.05
CA MET A 85 -3.86 -0.08 -15.31
C MET A 85 -2.45 0.05 -15.91
N ALA A 86 -2.19 -0.51 -17.09
CA ALA A 86 -0.84 -0.53 -17.64
C ALA A 86 -0.38 0.85 -18.17
N GLU A 87 -1.33 1.73 -18.51
CA GLU A 87 -1.00 3.05 -19.06
C GLU A 87 -0.36 3.95 -18.01
N ASP A 88 0.73 4.63 -18.39
CA ASP A 88 1.51 5.44 -17.45
C ASP A 88 0.66 6.50 -16.76
N HIS A 89 -0.22 7.18 -17.48
CA HIS A 89 -1.07 8.22 -16.90
C HIS A 89 -2.02 7.68 -15.81
N ILE A 90 -2.52 6.45 -15.97
CA ILE A 90 -3.37 5.76 -14.98
C ILE A 90 -2.54 5.43 -13.75
N ARG A 91 -1.34 4.89 -13.94
CA ARG A 91 -0.41 4.55 -12.86
C ARG A 91 -0.02 5.79 -12.05
N TYR A 92 0.30 6.89 -12.72
CA TYR A 92 0.59 8.17 -12.07
C TYR A 92 -0.61 8.68 -11.27
N SER A 93 -1.80 8.70 -11.87
CA SER A 93 -3.03 9.13 -11.19
C SER A 93 -3.34 8.27 -9.96
N PHE A 94 -3.22 6.95 -10.07
CA PHE A 94 -3.44 6.02 -8.98
C PHE A 94 -2.40 6.19 -7.85
N SER A 95 -1.11 6.29 -8.19
CA SER A 95 -0.06 6.58 -7.21
C SER A 95 -0.30 7.91 -6.49
N GLN A 96 -0.73 8.95 -7.21
CA GLN A 96 -1.08 10.24 -6.58
C GLN A 96 -2.26 10.11 -5.62
N HIS A 97 -3.30 9.36 -5.98
CA HIS A 97 -4.44 9.09 -5.09
C HIS A 97 -4.01 8.37 -3.81
N LEU A 98 -3.19 7.33 -3.93
CA LEU A 98 -2.64 6.61 -2.79
C LEU A 98 -1.82 7.52 -1.87
N ASP A 99 -0.98 8.38 -2.45
CA ASP A 99 -0.13 9.29 -1.68
C ASP A 99 -0.97 10.34 -0.93
N GLN A 100 -2.01 10.89 -1.57
CA GLN A 100 -2.95 11.82 -0.92
C GLN A 100 -3.70 11.17 0.24
N MET A 101 -4.13 9.92 0.09
CA MET A 101 -4.75 9.17 1.19
C MET A 101 -3.75 8.91 2.31
N ARG A 102 -2.51 8.53 1.99
CA ARG A 102 -1.45 8.32 2.99
C ARG A 102 -1.19 9.61 3.77
N GLU A 103 -1.11 10.76 3.11
CA GLU A 103 -0.99 12.07 3.76
C GLU A 103 -2.16 12.39 4.69
N ARG A 104 -3.34 11.82 4.45
CA ARG A 104 -4.50 12.02 5.31
C ARG A 104 -4.50 11.11 6.53
N TYR A 105 -4.16 9.84 6.34
CA TYR A 105 -4.41 8.81 7.35
C TYR A 105 -3.16 8.26 8.04
N LEU A 106 -1.98 8.34 7.41
CA LEU A 106 -0.74 7.71 7.86
C LEU A 106 0.39 8.73 8.09
N THR A 107 0.03 9.92 8.60
CA THR A 107 0.93 11.08 8.73
C THR A 107 2.13 10.88 9.67
N THR A 108 2.02 9.97 10.63
CA THR A 108 3.04 9.77 11.67
C THR A 108 4.04 8.67 11.34
N ILE A 109 3.80 7.91 10.27
CA ILE A 109 4.63 6.75 9.92
C ILE A 109 5.77 7.21 9.01
N PRO A 110 7.03 6.88 9.31
CA PRO A 110 8.16 7.13 8.42
C PRO A 110 7.89 6.62 7.00
N LEU A 111 8.26 7.43 6.02
CA LEU A 111 8.01 7.17 4.60
C LEU A 111 9.30 7.27 3.80
N VAL A 112 9.49 6.32 2.89
CA VAL A 112 10.52 6.38 1.86
C VAL A 112 9.89 6.17 0.50
N TYR A 113 10.09 7.13 -0.40
CA TYR A 113 9.74 6.98 -1.81
C TYR A 113 10.84 6.21 -2.54
N LEU A 114 10.43 5.19 -3.28
CA LEU A 114 11.30 4.33 -4.08
C LEU A 114 11.10 4.69 -5.55
N GLU A 115 12.01 5.52 -6.08
CA GLU A 115 11.94 6.19 -7.39
C GLU A 115 13.04 5.74 -8.37
N GLU A 116 13.86 4.78 -7.98
CA GLU A 116 15.00 4.29 -8.75
C GLU A 116 14.62 3.05 -9.59
N ASP A 117 15.62 2.43 -10.22
CA ASP A 117 15.49 1.09 -10.78
C ASP A 117 15.35 0.01 -9.69
N TYR A 118 15.18 -1.25 -10.10
CA TYR A 118 14.99 -2.37 -9.17
C TYR A 118 16.11 -2.46 -8.12
N LEU A 119 17.37 -2.30 -8.53
CA LEU A 119 18.50 -2.44 -7.63
C LEU A 119 18.61 -1.23 -6.70
N GLY A 120 18.42 -0.02 -7.22
CA GLY A 120 18.39 1.21 -6.43
C GLY A 120 17.29 1.19 -5.37
N ASN A 121 16.07 0.79 -5.75
CA ASN A 121 14.95 0.67 -4.80
C ASN A 121 15.19 -0.42 -3.75
N TYR A 122 15.81 -1.54 -4.14
CA TYR A 122 16.17 -2.59 -3.20
C TYR A 122 17.18 -2.12 -2.15
N GLU A 123 18.23 -1.41 -2.57
CA GLU A 123 19.23 -0.88 -1.63
C GLU A 123 18.66 0.26 -0.77
N ALA A 124 17.84 1.15 -1.34
CA ALA A 124 17.16 2.19 -0.57
C ALA A 124 16.21 1.62 0.48
N ALA A 125 15.43 0.58 0.15
CA ALA A 125 14.56 -0.11 1.08
C ALA A 125 15.34 -0.75 2.24
N LYS A 126 16.47 -1.41 1.95
CA LYS A 126 17.32 -1.99 3.00
C LYS A 126 17.85 -0.94 3.97
N VAL A 127 18.38 0.16 3.44
CA VAL A 127 18.88 1.27 4.27
C VAL A 127 17.78 1.83 5.16
N ALA A 128 16.57 2.00 4.62
CA ALA A 128 15.41 2.48 5.37
C ALA A 128 15.02 1.52 6.51
N ILE A 129 14.98 0.21 6.22
CA ILE A 129 14.66 -0.81 7.23
C ILE A 129 15.73 -0.84 8.32
N ASP A 130 17.01 -0.86 7.93
CA ASP A 130 18.13 -0.89 8.89
C ASP A 130 18.12 0.34 9.82
N ALA A 131 17.74 1.51 9.30
CA ALA A 131 17.63 2.74 10.11
C ALA A 131 16.55 2.65 11.20
N ILE A 132 15.47 1.89 10.98
CA ILE A 132 14.46 1.64 12.02
C ILE A 132 15.01 0.70 13.09
N TYR A 133 15.78 -0.33 12.72
CA TYR A 133 16.36 -1.29 13.67
C TYR A 133 17.52 -0.74 14.50
N GLN A 134 18.26 0.26 14.01
CA GLN A 134 19.37 0.88 14.73
C GLN A 134 18.94 2.03 15.64
N ALA A 135 17.65 2.39 15.65
CA ALA A 135 17.12 3.46 16.49
C ALA A 135 16.89 3.04 17.96
N ASP A 136 17.06 1.74 18.28
CA ASP A 136 16.99 1.15 19.61
C ASP A 136 18.37 0.83 20.22
#